data_AF-A0A7C1UYE3-F1
#
_entry.id   AF-A0A7C1UYE3-F1
#
_cell.length_a   1.000
_cell.length_b   1.000
_cell.length_c   1.000
_cell.angle_alpha   90.00
_cell.angle_beta   90.00
_cell.angle_gamma   90.00
#
_symmetry.space_group_name_H-M   'P 1'
#
loop_
_entity.id
_entity.type
_entity.pdbx_description
1 polymer ?
#
loop_
_entity_poly.entity_id
_entity_poly.type
_entity_poly.pdbx_seq_one_letter_code
_entity_poly.pdbx_strand_id
1 'polypeptide(L)'
;MKKTKIITISLLGLLLLVPFMTPTRAAPSASFLGVTEGEKYEWALNVYPAAYGNWIADNMTDSWQEPWGLTATDSNLTQIFSDWAWDSTPPQSVYVYTIDQVFAENTTTGTQQINASFGVEMPDYMVGNWFLPNQAPTIGNDTAAFIAATLSSGMFSSPYWLVYNLNVLVAPKNINWTEYAALSNTGLGSGFWWITVPVGSGGWGFNITVSALTNGMQWYVPAGGIYWEYGGVNSQSMTIKATYDSNGLLSYYSFEYGSSILCDVTRWDSDAPIITVSPSDATVANNYIGQNLSWTATDANPDTYTITLNGTTTVVPATTWTSGGAVTYNIPDGLAAGAHTYEITFTDEWGANTASDTVVFTVNPAPEPAAIPGFEPLIVIGITGIAIIGLITVRKKKRNRTIKI
;
A
#
# COMPACT_ATOMS: atom_id res chain seq x y z
N MET A 1 -47.67 -55.24 5.29
CA MET A 1 -47.26 -53.83 5.46
C MET A 1 -45.81 -53.73 5.95
N LYS A 2 -44.79 -53.91 5.09
CA LYS A 2 -43.37 -53.71 5.50
C LYS A 2 -42.42 -53.23 4.38
N LYS A 3 -42.90 -52.90 3.18
CA LYS A 3 -42.03 -52.50 2.04
C LYS A 3 -42.08 -51.03 1.65
N THR A 4 -42.97 -50.23 2.24
CA THR A 4 -43.20 -48.83 1.83
C THR A 4 -42.38 -47.80 2.61
N LYS A 5 -41.73 -48.18 3.73
CA LYS A 5 -41.00 -47.24 4.60
C LYS A 5 -39.51 -47.05 4.27
N ILE A 6 -38.92 -47.89 3.42
CA ILE A 6 -37.48 -47.82 3.10
C ILE A 6 -37.20 -46.83 1.95
N ILE A 7 -38.14 -46.66 1.02
CA ILE A 7 -37.95 -45.77 -0.14
C ILE A 7 -37.96 -44.29 0.28
N THR A 8 -38.74 -43.92 1.31
CA THR A 8 -38.85 -42.52 1.75
C THR A 8 -37.61 -42.05 2.53
N ILE A 9 -36.92 -42.94 3.26
CA ILE A 9 -35.70 -42.58 4.00
C ILE A 9 -34.50 -42.47 3.05
N SER A 10 -34.43 -43.31 2.01
CA SER A 10 -33.39 -43.20 0.99
C SER A 10 -33.51 -41.95 0.11
N LEU A 11 -34.73 -41.46 -0.16
CA LEU A 11 -34.92 -40.19 -0.88
C LEU A 11 -34.59 -38.97 -0.02
N LEU A 12 -34.86 -39.03 1.29
CA LEU A 12 -34.56 -37.94 2.22
C LEU A 12 -33.06 -37.85 2.55
N GLY A 13 -32.36 -38.99 2.61
CA GLY A 13 -30.90 -39.04 2.76
C GLY A 13 -30.12 -38.58 1.53
N LEU A 14 -30.68 -38.70 0.32
CA LEU A 14 -30.05 -38.21 -0.91
C LEU A 14 -30.26 -36.70 -1.11
N LEU A 15 -31.34 -36.12 -0.58
CA LEU A 15 -31.57 -34.66 -0.59
C LEU A 15 -30.68 -33.91 0.42
N LEU A 16 -30.27 -34.56 1.51
CA LEU A 16 -29.39 -33.99 2.55
C LEU A 16 -27.90 -34.00 2.19
N LEU A 17 -27.53 -34.64 1.06
CA LEU A 17 -26.17 -34.71 0.53
C LEU A 17 -25.94 -33.80 -0.68
N VAL A 18 -26.95 -33.02 -1.10
CA VAL A 18 -26.71 -31.92 -2.02
C VAL A 18 -26.03 -30.83 -1.19
N PRO A 19 -24.75 -30.51 -1.41
CA PRO A 19 -24.20 -29.30 -0.81
C PRO A 19 -25.16 -28.18 -1.18
N PHE A 20 -25.53 -27.34 -0.21
CA PHE A 20 -26.14 -26.06 -0.52
C PHE A 20 -25.13 -25.30 -1.39
N MET A 21 -25.17 -25.53 -2.70
CA MET A 21 -24.64 -24.60 -3.67
C MET A 21 -25.55 -23.39 -3.48
N THR A 22 -25.12 -22.50 -2.59
CA THR A 22 -25.43 -21.09 -2.74
C THR A 22 -25.30 -20.79 -4.23
N PRO A 23 -26.25 -20.08 -4.86
CA PRO A 23 -26.07 -19.68 -6.25
C PRO A 23 -24.67 -19.08 -6.32
N THR A 24 -23.77 -19.76 -7.02
CA THR A 24 -22.42 -19.26 -7.22
C THR A 24 -22.66 -17.91 -7.87
N ARG A 25 -22.28 -16.83 -7.18
CA ARG A 25 -22.39 -15.46 -7.71
C ARG A 25 -21.86 -15.56 -9.13
N ALA A 26 -22.69 -15.22 -10.12
CA ALA A 26 -22.26 -15.24 -11.51
C ALA A 26 -20.92 -14.51 -11.53
N ALA A 27 -19.88 -15.16 -12.07
CA ALA A 27 -18.59 -14.51 -12.20
C ALA A 27 -18.86 -13.16 -12.86
N PRO A 28 -18.50 -12.03 -12.23
CA PRO A 28 -18.75 -10.74 -12.84
C PRO A 28 -18.16 -10.79 -14.24
N SER A 29 -18.99 -10.51 -15.25
CA SER A 29 -18.50 -10.25 -16.60
C SER A 29 -17.31 -9.31 -16.49
N ALA A 30 -16.23 -9.58 -17.22
CA ALA A 30 -14.98 -8.83 -17.13
C ALA A 30 -15.28 -7.32 -17.13
N SER A 31 -15.16 -6.69 -15.96
CA SER A 31 -15.42 -5.27 -15.80
C SER A 31 -14.29 -4.50 -16.46
N PHE A 32 -14.59 -3.46 -17.24
CA PHE A 32 -13.57 -2.53 -17.73
C PHE A 32 -13.11 -1.57 -16.61
N LEU A 33 -13.81 -1.57 -15.47
CA LEU A 33 -13.40 -0.91 -14.25
C LEU A 33 -12.53 -1.85 -13.40
N GLY A 34 -11.57 -1.28 -12.68
CA GLY A 34 -10.75 -2.02 -11.71
C GLY A 34 -11.22 -1.92 -10.27
N VAL A 35 -12.44 -1.42 -10.03
CA VAL A 35 -13.03 -1.38 -8.69
C VAL A 35 -13.82 -2.64 -8.36
N THR A 36 -13.83 -3.03 -7.08
CA THR A 36 -14.55 -4.20 -6.58
C THR A 36 -15.61 -3.81 -5.54
N GLU A 37 -16.78 -4.45 -5.60
CA GLU A 37 -17.83 -4.32 -4.59
C GLU A 37 -17.34 -4.74 -3.19
N GLY A 38 -17.59 -3.89 -2.20
CA GLY A 38 -17.16 -4.04 -0.81
C GLY A 38 -15.78 -3.47 -0.50
N GLU A 39 -15.00 -3.07 -1.51
CA GLU A 39 -13.67 -2.50 -1.29
C GLU A 39 -13.71 -1.01 -0.97
N LYS A 40 -12.73 -0.58 -0.16
CA LYS A 40 -12.47 0.81 0.20
C LYS A 40 -11.28 1.32 -0.60
N TYR A 41 -11.40 2.53 -1.14
CA TYR A 41 -10.35 3.21 -1.87
C TYR A 41 -10.14 4.60 -1.28
N GLU A 42 -8.90 4.94 -0.95
CA GLU A 42 -8.56 6.19 -0.28
C GLU A 42 -7.56 7.01 -1.09
N TRP A 43 -7.75 8.33 -1.07
CA TRP A 43 -6.86 9.30 -1.71
C TRP A 43 -6.53 10.43 -0.75
N ALA A 44 -5.24 10.61 -0.48
CA ALA A 44 -4.71 11.68 0.36
C ALA A 44 -4.52 12.95 -0.46
N LEU A 45 -5.12 14.06 -0.04
CA LEU A 45 -4.79 15.40 -0.51
C LEU A 45 -3.67 15.98 0.35
N ASN A 46 -2.55 16.26 -0.29
CA ASN A 46 -1.42 16.94 0.32
C ASN A 46 -1.34 18.36 -0.22
N VAL A 47 -1.26 19.34 0.68
CA VAL A 47 -1.12 20.77 0.37
C VAL A 47 0.21 21.25 0.91
N TYR A 48 0.90 22.08 0.14
CA TYR A 48 2.21 22.63 0.50
C TYR A 48 2.13 24.16 0.64
N PRO A 49 1.66 24.71 1.78
CA PRO A 49 1.43 26.15 1.95
C PRO A 49 2.65 27.03 1.62
N ALA A 50 3.86 26.58 1.95
CA ALA A 50 5.09 27.30 1.67
C ALA A 50 5.37 27.49 0.16
N ALA A 51 4.76 26.68 -0.71
CA ALA A 51 4.96 26.73 -2.16
C ALA A 51 4.09 27.79 -2.87
N TYR A 52 3.07 28.34 -2.21
CA TYR A 52 2.08 29.24 -2.85
C TYR A 52 2.56 30.68 -3.06
N GLY A 53 3.77 31.05 -2.62
CA GLY A 53 4.26 32.43 -2.68
C GLY A 53 4.17 33.07 -4.07
N ASN A 54 4.68 32.38 -5.11
CA ASN A 54 4.63 32.89 -6.48
C ASN A 54 3.21 32.85 -7.07
N TRP A 55 2.40 31.85 -6.70
CA TRP A 55 1.00 31.74 -7.14
C TRP A 55 0.19 32.97 -6.69
N ILE A 56 0.33 33.33 -5.41
CA ILE A 56 -0.35 34.49 -4.83
C ILE A 56 0.20 35.79 -5.40
N ALA A 57 1.53 35.91 -5.55
CA ALA A 57 2.17 37.12 -6.09
C ALA A 57 1.72 37.46 -7.52
N ASP A 58 1.46 36.43 -8.32
CA ASP A 58 1.00 36.56 -9.71
C ASP A 58 -0.52 36.75 -9.83
N ASN A 59 -1.25 36.81 -8.72
CA ASN A 59 -2.72 36.86 -8.64
C ASN A 59 -3.40 35.70 -9.39
N MET A 60 -2.79 34.51 -9.36
CA MET A 60 -3.24 33.37 -10.16
C MET A 60 -4.60 32.82 -9.74
N THR A 61 -5.09 33.13 -8.53
CA THR A 61 -6.42 32.74 -8.07
C THR A 61 -7.51 33.18 -9.04
N ASP A 62 -7.56 34.49 -9.35
CA ASP A 62 -8.61 35.06 -10.19
C ASP A 62 -8.42 34.66 -11.65
N SER A 63 -7.16 34.71 -12.12
CA SER A 63 -6.83 34.26 -13.47
C SER A 63 -7.21 32.81 -13.70
N TRP A 64 -6.88 31.91 -12.77
CA TRP A 64 -7.09 30.48 -12.99
C TRP A 64 -8.52 30.04 -12.77
N GLN A 65 -9.25 30.60 -11.80
CA GLN A 65 -10.56 30.06 -11.41
C GLN A 65 -11.68 30.34 -12.42
N GLU A 66 -11.63 31.50 -13.08
CA GLU A 66 -12.72 32.04 -13.86
C GLU A 66 -13.12 31.15 -15.07
N PRO A 67 -12.18 30.64 -15.91
CA PRO A 67 -12.55 29.84 -17.08
C PRO A 67 -13.26 28.54 -16.74
N TRP A 68 -13.02 28.01 -15.53
CA TRP A 68 -13.60 26.77 -15.05
C TRP A 68 -14.90 27.00 -14.27
N GLY A 69 -15.25 28.25 -13.96
CA GLY A 69 -16.37 28.56 -13.08
C GLY A 69 -16.17 28.03 -11.66
N LEU A 70 -14.91 27.91 -11.20
CA LEU A 70 -14.61 27.55 -9.83
C LEU A 70 -15.07 28.69 -8.93
N THR A 71 -15.78 28.36 -7.84
CA THR A 71 -16.19 29.37 -6.88
C THR A 71 -15.00 29.80 -6.04
N ALA A 72 -14.99 31.09 -5.65
CA ALA A 72 -13.99 31.63 -4.73
C ALA A 72 -13.98 30.90 -3.36
N THR A 73 -15.07 30.18 -3.04
CA THR A 73 -15.35 29.63 -1.71
C THR A 73 -15.13 28.13 -1.56
N ASP A 74 -15.11 27.33 -2.63
CA ASP A 74 -15.19 25.87 -2.46
C ASP A 74 -14.35 25.03 -3.42
N SER A 75 -13.67 25.61 -4.42
CA SER A 75 -13.00 24.77 -5.44
C SER A 75 -11.73 25.35 -6.07
N ASN A 76 -11.38 26.61 -5.83
CA ASN A 76 -10.12 27.16 -6.36
C ASN A 76 -8.91 26.81 -5.47
N LEU A 77 -7.70 26.91 -6.04
CA LEU A 77 -6.46 26.57 -5.33
C LEU A 77 -6.16 27.45 -4.11
N THR A 78 -6.60 28.71 -4.11
CA THR A 78 -6.41 29.58 -2.95
C THR A 78 -7.35 29.25 -1.82
N GLN A 79 -8.55 28.77 -2.12
CA GLN A 79 -9.43 28.20 -1.11
C GLN A 79 -8.82 26.93 -0.50
N ILE A 80 -8.30 26.01 -1.34
CA ILE A 80 -7.60 24.81 -0.85
C ILE A 80 -6.43 25.20 0.06
N PHE A 81 -5.61 26.18 -0.36
CA PHE A 81 -4.59 26.74 0.52
C PHE A 81 -5.18 27.28 1.84
N SER A 82 -6.27 28.06 1.79
CA SER A 82 -6.87 28.68 2.98
C SER A 82 -7.44 27.63 3.95
N ASP A 83 -8.06 26.58 3.42
CA ASP A 83 -8.64 25.48 4.19
C ASP A 83 -7.58 24.68 4.95
N TRP A 84 -6.35 24.63 4.42
CA TRP A 84 -5.31 23.72 4.91
C TRP A 84 -4.03 24.42 5.38
N ALA A 85 -3.90 25.75 5.23
CA ALA A 85 -2.68 26.48 5.60
C ALA A 85 -2.33 26.41 7.09
N TRP A 86 -3.30 26.05 7.95
CA TRP A 86 -3.09 25.83 9.37
C TRP A 86 -2.48 24.46 9.68
N ASP A 87 -2.58 23.49 8.76
CA ASP A 87 -2.07 22.14 8.90
C ASP A 87 -0.80 21.95 8.05
N SER A 88 0.33 21.81 8.75
CA SER A 88 1.64 21.62 8.13
C SER A 88 1.98 20.15 7.82
N THR A 89 1.14 19.20 8.21
CA THR A 89 1.43 17.76 8.15
C THR A 89 0.56 17.10 7.08
N PRO A 90 1.14 16.71 5.93
CA PRO A 90 0.41 15.88 4.99
C PRO A 90 0.17 14.45 5.53
N PRO A 91 -0.95 13.81 5.17
CA PRO A 91 -2.03 14.37 4.36
C PRO A 91 -3.00 15.23 5.19
N GLN A 92 -3.43 16.36 4.64
CA GLN A 92 -4.39 17.25 5.32
C GLN A 92 -5.83 16.73 5.25
N SER A 93 -6.17 16.00 4.18
CA SER A 93 -7.44 15.26 4.11
C SER A 93 -7.30 13.97 3.32
N VAL A 94 -8.12 12.99 3.67
CA VAL A 94 -8.23 11.70 3.02
C VAL A 94 -9.65 11.54 2.48
N TYR A 95 -9.76 11.27 1.20
CA TYR A 95 -11.02 11.10 0.47
C TYR A 95 -11.28 9.61 0.32
N VAL A 96 -12.34 9.14 0.98
CA VAL A 96 -12.67 7.72 1.11
C VAL A 96 -13.85 7.39 0.22
N TYR A 97 -13.70 6.39 -0.63
CA TYR A 97 -14.81 5.81 -1.39
C TYR A 97 -14.95 4.32 -1.03
N THR A 98 -16.13 3.96 -0.55
CA THR A 98 -16.53 2.55 -0.39
C THR A 98 -17.42 2.17 -1.55
N ILE A 99 -17.06 1.12 -2.29
CA ILE A 99 -17.83 0.66 -3.44
C ILE A 99 -18.96 -0.23 -2.95
N ASP A 100 -20.16 0.33 -2.86
CA ASP A 100 -21.34 -0.37 -2.36
C ASP A 100 -21.87 -1.40 -3.37
N GLN A 101 -21.79 -1.06 -4.67
CA GLN A 101 -22.25 -1.95 -5.74
C GLN A 101 -21.63 -1.60 -7.09
N VAL A 102 -21.24 -2.62 -7.86
CA VAL A 102 -20.87 -2.47 -9.27
C VAL A 102 -21.95 -3.13 -10.13
N PHE A 103 -22.64 -2.35 -10.95
CA PHE A 103 -23.69 -2.88 -11.83
C PHE A 103 -23.11 -3.60 -13.05
N ALA A 104 -23.92 -4.41 -13.71
CA ALA A 104 -23.55 -4.99 -14.99
C ALA A 104 -23.33 -3.90 -16.05
N GLU A 105 -22.38 -4.10 -16.95
CA GLU A 105 -22.16 -3.22 -18.09
C GLU A 105 -23.43 -3.13 -18.96
N ASN A 106 -23.82 -1.91 -19.29
CA ASN A 106 -24.78 -1.65 -20.35
C ASN A 106 -24.04 -1.65 -21.70
N THR A 107 -24.06 -2.79 -22.37
CA THR A 107 -23.39 -2.98 -23.67
C THR A 107 -23.98 -2.16 -24.81
N THR A 108 -25.17 -1.58 -24.64
CA THR A 108 -25.78 -0.68 -25.64
C THR A 108 -25.19 0.73 -25.55
N THR A 109 -24.95 1.21 -24.34
CA THR A 109 -24.40 2.55 -24.10
C THR A 109 -22.89 2.54 -23.88
N GLY A 110 -22.28 1.36 -23.66
CA GLY A 110 -20.87 1.24 -23.29
C GLY A 110 -20.59 1.83 -21.91
N THR A 111 -21.53 1.73 -20.98
CA THR A 111 -21.40 2.35 -19.65
C THR A 111 -21.64 1.37 -18.53
N GLN A 112 -21.06 1.65 -17.37
CA GLN A 112 -21.25 0.88 -16.15
C GLN A 112 -21.49 1.82 -14.98
N GLN A 113 -22.56 1.57 -14.25
CA GLN A 113 -22.90 2.33 -13.06
C GLN A 113 -22.18 1.73 -11.85
N ILE A 114 -21.76 2.61 -10.94
CA ILE A 114 -21.22 2.25 -9.64
C ILE A 114 -22.09 2.96 -8.60
N ASN A 115 -22.47 2.26 -7.53
CA ASN A 115 -22.90 2.91 -6.31
C ASN A 115 -21.72 2.92 -5.34
N ALA A 116 -21.43 4.09 -4.78
CA ALA A 116 -20.38 4.26 -3.79
C ALA A 116 -20.82 5.22 -2.69
N SER A 117 -20.30 4.98 -1.49
CA SER A 117 -20.40 5.90 -0.37
C SER A 117 -19.12 6.70 -0.30
N PHE A 118 -19.26 8.01 -0.15
CA PHE A 118 -18.14 8.95 -0.15
C PHE A 118 -17.95 9.55 1.24
N GLY A 119 -16.70 9.69 1.67
CA GLY A 119 -16.31 10.30 2.93
C GLY A 119 -15.09 11.20 2.76
N VAL A 120 -14.98 12.18 3.65
CA VAL A 120 -13.76 12.97 3.84
C VAL A 120 -13.33 12.83 5.29
N GLU A 121 -12.08 12.45 5.49
CA GLU A 121 -11.43 12.34 6.78
C GLU A 121 -10.32 13.37 6.90
N MET A 122 -10.22 14.01 8.07
CA MET A 122 -9.19 15.01 8.37
C MET A 122 -8.36 14.51 9.55
N PRO A 123 -7.17 13.92 9.31
CA PRO A 123 -6.39 13.25 10.36
C PRO A 123 -6.15 14.12 11.60
N ASP A 124 -5.82 15.40 11.38
CA ASP A 124 -5.52 16.35 12.45
C ASP A 124 -6.74 17.19 12.91
N TYR A 125 -7.92 16.99 12.30
CA TYR A 125 -9.15 17.72 12.63
C TYR A 125 -10.43 16.86 12.53
N MET A 126 -10.54 15.85 13.41
CA MET A 126 -11.60 14.84 13.37
C MET A 126 -13.06 15.35 13.41
N VAL A 127 -13.31 16.60 13.85
CA VAL A 127 -14.66 17.19 13.89
C VAL A 127 -15.15 17.57 12.48
N GLY A 128 -14.24 17.66 11.50
CA GLY A 128 -14.55 18.00 10.11
C GLY A 128 -14.94 16.81 9.22
N ASN A 129 -14.96 15.57 9.73
CA ASN A 129 -15.28 14.41 8.91
C ASN A 129 -16.75 14.44 8.45
N TRP A 130 -17.00 14.12 7.19
CA TRP A 130 -18.35 14.08 6.64
C TRP A 130 -18.50 12.97 5.60
N PHE A 131 -19.74 12.48 5.45
CA PHE A 131 -20.06 11.33 4.62
C PHE A 131 -21.31 11.59 3.80
N LEU A 132 -21.24 11.32 2.49
CA LEU A 132 -22.37 11.33 1.56
C LEU A 132 -22.61 9.91 1.03
N PRO A 133 -23.70 9.25 1.45
CA PRO A 133 -24.02 7.92 0.93
C PRO A 133 -24.60 8.00 -0.50
N ASN A 134 -24.57 6.87 -1.20
CA ASN A 134 -25.28 6.65 -2.47
C ASN A 134 -24.88 7.58 -3.63
N GLN A 135 -23.58 7.83 -3.80
CA GLN A 135 -23.07 8.37 -5.06
C GLN A 135 -23.26 7.32 -6.15
N ALA A 136 -23.83 7.72 -7.29
CA ALA A 136 -24.21 6.78 -8.35
C ALA A 136 -23.57 7.14 -9.72
N PRO A 137 -22.24 7.29 -9.82
CA PRO A 137 -21.57 7.64 -11.08
C PRO A 137 -21.78 6.59 -12.16
N THR A 138 -21.76 7.06 -13.42
CA THR A 138 -21.84 6.21 -14.61
C THR A 138 -20.57 6.42 -15.42
N ILE A 139 -19.75 5.39 -15.53
CA ILE A 139 -18.44 5.44 -16.20
C ILE A 139 -18.59 4.76 -17.57
N GLY A 140 -18.14 5.42 -18.63
CA GLY A 140 -18.10 4.81 -19.96
C GLY A 140 -16.84 3.97 -20.18
N ASN A 141 -16.90 3.00 -21.08
CA ASN A 141 -15.88 1.98 -21.28
C ASN A 141 -14.82 2.36 -22.33
N ASP A 142 -14.76 3.61 -22.75
CA ASP A 142 -13.86 4.08 -23.80
C ASP A 142 -13.25 5.46 -23.50
N THR A 143 -12.26 5.83 -24.31
CA THR A 143 -11.54 7.10 -24.20
C THR A 143 -12.46 8.32 -24.31
N ALA A 144 -13.46 8.28 -25.19
CA ALA A 144 -14.32 9.43 -25.47
C ALA A 144 -15.30 9.69 -24.32
N ALA A 145 -15.85 8.63 -23.73
CA ALA A 145 -16.72 8.73 -22.57
C ALA A 145 -15.96 9.19 -21.33
N PHE A 146 -14.71 8.72 -21.14
CA PHE A 146 -13.87 9.21 -20.05
C PHE A 146 -13.52 10.71 -20.23
N ILE A 147 -13.23 11.16 -21.47
CA ILE A 147 -13.06 12.58 -21.80
C ILE A 147 -14.30 13.40 -21.45
N ALA A 148 -15.50 12.89 -21.77
CA ALA A 148 -16.74 13.57 -21.44
C ALA A 148 -16.93 13.67 -19.91
N ALA A 149 -16.65 12.58 -19.20
CA ALA A 149 -16.77 12.51 -17.75
C ALA A 149 -15.80 13.44 -17.02
N THR A 150 -14.60 13.68 -17.57
CA THR A 150 -13.60 14.60 -17.00
C THR A 150 -13.71 16.03 -17.54
N LEU A 151 -14.77 16.34 -18.30
CA LEU A 151 -15.02 17.65 -18.93
C LEU A 151 -13.87 18.11 -19.84
N SER A 152 -13.42 17.22 -20.73
CA SER A 152 -12.21 17.43 -21.56
C SER A 152 -10.97 17.69 -20.72
N SER A 153 -10.84 16.94 -19.62
CA SER A 153 -9.84 17.14 -18.57
C SER A 153 -10.00 18.39 -17.70
N GLY A 154 -11.05 19.21 -17.87
CA GLY A 154 -11.29 20.40 -17.05
C GLY A 154 -11.38 20.09 -15.55
N MET A 155 -11.79 18.87 -15.19
CA MET A 155 -11.88 18.44 -13.78
C MET A 155 -10.52 18.33 -13.07
N PHE A 156 -9.41 18.25 -13.81
CA PHE A 156 -8.05 18.23 -13.23
C PHE A 156 -7.53 19.64 -12.86
N SER A 157 -8.29 20.70 -13.17
CA SER A 157 -7.91 22.09 -12.86
C SER A 157 -7.85 22.41 -11.36
N SER A 158 -8.42 21.55 -10.52
CA SER A 158 -8.39 21.66 -9.06
C SER A 158 -8.50 20.27 -8.43
N PRO A 159 -7.73 19.98 -7.35
CA PRO A 159 -7.85 18.71 -6.66
C PRO A 159 -9.24 18.51 -6.05
N TYR A 160 -9.95 19.56 -5.60
CA TYR A 160 -11.31 19.41 -5.07
C TYR A 160 -12.28 18.86 -6.12
N TRP A 161 -12.27 19.37 -7.35
CA TRP A 161 -13.10 18.81 -8.42
C TRP A 161 -12.75 17.35 -8.74
N LEU A 162 -11.47 16.99 -8.65
CA LEU A 162 -10.99 15.64 -8.88
C LEU A 162 -11.41 14.67 -7.77
N VAL A 163 -11.19 15.00 -6.50
CA VAL A 163 -11.43 14.08 -5.37
C VAL A 163 -12.92 13.94 -5.03
N TYR A 164 -13.75 14.95 -5.32
CA TYR A 164 -15.21 14.87 -5.18
C TYR A 164 -15.90 14.09 -6.30
N ASN A 165 -15.16 13.61 -7.30
CA ASN A 165 -15.75 12.96 -8.44
C ASN A 165 -15.08 11.63 -8.79
N LEU A 166 -15.74 10.54 -8.42
CA LEU A 166 -15.27 9.18 -8.71
C LEU A 166 -15.04 8.94 -10.21
N ASN A 167 -15.72 9.66 -11.11
CA ASN A 167 -15.50 9.54 -12.56
C ASN A 167 -14.12 10.03 -13.01
N VAL A 168 -13.40 10.78 -12.16
CA VAL A 168 -12.02 11.21 -12.41
C VAL A 168 -11.04 10.26 -11.74
N LEU A 169 -11.40 9.74 -10.56
CA LEU A 169 -10.56 8.82 -9.78
C LEU A 169 -10.50 7.41 -10.37
N VAL A 170 -11.51 7.01 -11.14
CA VAL A 170 -11.64 5.69 -11.76
C VAL A 170 -11.74 5.83 -13.28
N ALA A 171 -10.63 5.58 -13.96
CA ALA A 171 -10.54 5.46 -15.40
C ALA A 171 -10.86 4.02 -15.87
N PRO A 172 -11.41 3.85 -17.08
CA PRO A 172 -11.46 2.55 -17.75
C PRO A 172 -10.04 1.97 -17.94
N LYS A 173 -9.88 0.65 -17.78
CA LYS A 173 -8.57 -0.01 -17.93
C LYS A 173 -8.00 0.03 -19.36
N ASN A 174 -8.83 0.33 -20.35
CA ASN A 174 -8.52 0.31 -21.77
C ASN A 174 -8.37 1.72 -22.38
N ILE A 175 -8.13 2.76 -21.57
CA ILE A 175 -7.95 4.13 -22.07
C ILE A 175 -6.73 4.24 -23.00
N ASN A 176 -6.93 4.90 -24.14
CA ASN A 176 -5.84 5.33 -24.99
C ASN A 176 -5.45 6.77 -24.64
N TRP A 177 -4.36 6.93 -23.88
CA TRP A 177 -3.91 8.24 -23.42
C TRP A 177 -3.48 9.19 -24.54
N THR A 178 -3.03 8.67 -25.69
CA THR A 178 -2.69 9.50 -26.86
C THR A 178 -3.95 10.12 -27.46
N GLU A 179 -5.00 9.32 -27.62
CA GLU A 179 -6.31 9.79 -28.07
C GLU A 179 -6.94 10.75 -27.04
N TYR A 180 -6.87 10.40 -25.76
CA TYR A 180 -7.35 11.22 -24.65
C TYR A 180 -6.74 12.63 -24.68
N ALA A 181 -5.42 12.74 -24.85
CA ALA A 181 -4.74 14.02 -24.93
C ALA A 181 -5.19 14.83 -26.17
N ALA A 182 -5.35 14.20 -27.33
CA ALA A 182 -5.82 14.86 -28.55
C ALA A 182 -7.25 15.40 -28.41
N LEU A 183 -8.15 14.59 -27.84
CA LEU A 183 -9.53 14.99 -27.56
C LEU A 183 -9.60 16.10 -26.50
N SER A 184 -8.76 16.04 -25.46
CA SER A 184 -8.68 17.09 -24.44
C SER A 184 -8.26 18.43 -25.03
N ASN A 185 -7.20 18.47 -25.85
CA ASN A 185 -6.78 19.71 -26.51
C ASN A 185 -7.89 20.29 -27.40
N THR A 186 -8.64 19.44 -28.10
CA THR A 186 -9.78 19.87 -28.92
C THR A 186 -10.89 20.45 -28.05
N GLY A 187 -11.29 19.73 -26.99
CA GLY A 187 -12.37 20.13 -26.10
C GLY A 187 -12.08 21.41 -25.30
N LEU A 188 -10.83 21.61 -24.85
CA LEU A 188 -10.39 22.82 -24.16
C LEU A 188 -10.26 24.02 -25.12
N GLY A 189 -9.80 23.79 -26.35
CA GLY A 189 -9.47 24.87 -27.29
C GLY A 189 -10.62 25.42 -28.11
N SER A 190 -11.50 24.55 -28.63
CA SER A 190 -12.62 24.94 -29.50
C SER A 190 -13.97 24.35 -29.06
N GLY A 191 -13.96 23.59 -27.97
CA GLY A 191 -15.14 22.93 -27.40
C GLY A 191 -15.83 23.75 -26.31
N PHE A 192 -16.09 23.11 -25.17
CA PHE A 192 -16.96 23.62 -24.11
C PHE A 192 -16.41 24.87 -23.41
N TRP A 193 -15.09 25.02 -23.33
CA TRP A 193 -14.46 26.01 -22.45
C TRP A 193 -13.87 27.24 -23.15
N TRP A 194 -13.57 27.16 -24.46
CA TRP A 194 -12.94 28.26 -25.23
C TRP A 194 -11.67 28.82 -24.57
N ILE A 195 -10.86 27.93 -23.98
CA ILE A 195 -9.71 28.29 -23.16
C ILE A 195 -8.47 28.51 -24.01
N THR A 196 -8.23 27.67 -25.03
CA THR A 196 -7.01 27.71 -25.87
C THR A 196 -7.09 28.67 -27.07
N VAL A 197 -8.05 29.60 -27.10
CA VAL A 197 -8.16 30.58 -28.21
C VAL A 197 -7.25 31.79 -27.97
N PRO A 198 -6.70 32.46 -29.01
CA PRO A 198 -5.87 33.64 -28.84
C PRO A 198 -6.58 34.78 -28.10
N VAL A 199 -5.84 35.51 -27.24
CA VAL A 199 -6.33 36.70 -26.53
C VAL A 199 -6.95 37.70 -27.54
N GLY A 200 -8.15 38.20 -27.24
CA GLY A 200 -8.87 39.16 -28.07
C GLY A 200 -9.79 38.55 -29.15
N SER A 201 -9.90 37.21 -29.22
CA SER A 201 -10.85 36.51 -30.10
C SER A 201 -12.19 36.14 -29.43
N GLY A 202 -12.40 36.54 -28.17
CA GLY A 202 -13.62 36.29 -27.40
C GLY A 202 -13.58 35.10 -26.42
N GLY A 203 -12.42 34.45 -26.24
CA GLY A 203 -12.19 33.46 -25.17
C GLY A 203 -11.00 33.81 -24.29
N TRP A 204 -10.61 32.88 -23.42
CA TRP A 204 -9.75 33.17 -22.24
C TRP A 204 -8.28 33.41 -22.55
N GLY A 205 -7.75 32.98 -23.70
CA GLY A 205 -6.37 33.31 -24.06
C GLY A 205 -5.30 32.37 -23.52
N PHE A 206 -5.65 31.21 -22.95
CA PHE A 206 -4.69 30.40 -22.20
C PHE A 206 -3.95 29.42 -23.11
N ASN A 207 -2.63 29.44 -23.04
CA ASN A 207 -1.77 28.52 -23.75
C ASN A 207 -1.60 27.21 -22.96
N ILE A 208 -2.67 26.41 -22.92
CA ILE A 208 -2.66 25.08 -22.29
C ILE A 208 -2.44 24.02 -23.37
N THR A 209 -1.48 23.12 -23.14
CA THR A 209 -1.29 21.91 -23.93
C THR A 209 -1.46 20.67 -23.06
N VAL A 210 -2.28 19.73 -23.51
CA VAL A 210 -2.41 18.41 -22.91
C VAL A 210 -1.56 17.41 -23.69
N SER A 211 -0.71 16.65 -22.99
CA SER A 211 0.13 15.59 -23.55
C SER A 211 -0.17 14.26 -22.88
N ALA A 212 -0.01 13.18 -23.64
CA ALA A 212 -0.15 11.83 -23.12
C ALA A 212 1.08 11.42 -22.31
N LEU A 213 0.85 10.74 -21.19
CA LEU A 213 1.85 9.95 -20.48
C LEU A 213 1.60 8.46 -20.75
N THR A 214 2.50 7.59 -20.30
CA THR A 214 2.36 6.12 -20.47
C THR A 214 1.05 5.59 -19.90
N ASN A 215 0.66 6.09 -18.73
CA ASN A 215 -0.52 5.67 -17.95
C ASN A 215 -1.33 6.86 -17.47
N GLY A 216 -1.39 7.94 -18.24
CA GLY A 216 -2.06 9.15 -17.80
C GLY A 216 -1.85 10.33 -18.73
N MET A 217 -1.87 11.51 -18.14
CA MET A 217 -1.84 12.76 -18.88
C MET A 217 -1.07 13.85 -18.14
N GLN A 218 -0.65 14.86 -18.91
CA GLN A 218 0.00 16.06 -18.38
C GLN A 218 -0.53 17.31 -19.07
N TRP A 219 -0.90 18.31 -18.30
CA TRP A 219 -1.06 19.68 -18.78
C TRP A 219 0.25 20.43 -18.64
N TYR A 220 0.49 21.32 -19.60
CA TYR A 220 1.57 22.28 -19.53
C TYR A 220 1.07 23.65 -19.97
N VAL A 221 1.42 24.66 -19.17
CA VAL A 221 1.26 26.08 -19.49
C VAL A 221 2.64 26.73 -19.37
N PRO A 222 3.18 27.36 -20.42
CA PRO A 222 4.44 28.10 -20.30
C PRO A 222 4.27 29.33 -19.41
N ALA A 223 5.37 29.88 -18.90
CA ALA A 223 5.34 31.20 -18.27
C ALA A 223 4.79 32.25 -19.24
N GLY A 224 3.90 33.11 -18.77
CA GLY A 224 3.14 34.06 -19.59
C GLY A 224 2.06 33.42 -20.48
N GLY A 225 1.78 32.13 -20.29
CA GLY A 225 0.76 31.39 -21.03
C GLY A 225 -0.66 31.65 -20.56
N ILE A 226 -0.87 32.26 -19.40
CA ILE A 226 -2.17 32.71 -18.88
C ILE A 226 -2.16 34.23 -18.89
N TYR A 227 -3.18 34.81 -19.53
CA TYR A 227 -3.40 36.24 -19.57
C TYR A 227 -4.86 36.53 -19.26
N TRP A 228 -5.12 37.17 -18.13
CA TRP A 228 -6.43 37.76 -17.83
C TRP A 228 -6.31 39.28 -17.77
N GLU A 229 -7.13 39.99 -18.56
CA GLU A 229 -7.11 41.46 -18.67
C GLU A 229 -7.25 42.15 -17.29
N TYR A 230 -7.84 41.45 -16.32
CA TYR A 230 -8.09 41.92 -14.95
C TYR A 230 -7.42 41.07 -13.86
N GLY A 231 -6.58 40.07 -14.19
CA GLY A 231 -6.24 38.98 -13.25
C GLY A 231 -4.80 38.56 -13.05
N GLY A 232 -3.82 39.27 -13.62
CA GLY A 232 -2.42 38.85 -13.51
C GLY A 232 -1.99 37.87 -14.62
N VAL A 233 -0.68 37.59 -14.62
CA VAL A 233 -0.01 36.78 -15.64
C VAL A 233 0.91 35.83 -14.92
N ASN A 234 0.90 34.55 -15.30
CA ASN A 234 1.74 33.57 -14.64
C ASN A 234 3.23 33.84 -14.92
N SER A 235 4.01 34.17 -13.90
CA SER A 235 5.47 34.35 -14.02
C SER A 235 6.22 33.02 -14.17
N GLN A 236 5.59 31.91 -13.76
CA GLN A 236 6.13 30.56 -13.82
C GLN A 236 5.30 29.67 -14.74
N SER A 237 5.90 28.61 -15.28
CA SER A 237 5.13 27.57 -15.97
C SER A 237 4.21 26.83 -14.99
N MET A 238 3.08 26.33 -15.48
CA MET A 238 2.23 25.42 -14.73
C MET A 238 2.29 24.02 -15.32
N THR A 239 2.28 23.01 -14.46
CA THR A 239 2.17 21.61 -14.87
C THR A 239 1.12 20.94 -14.01
N ILE A 240 0.19 20.21 -14.63
CA ILE A 240 -0.73 19.32 -13.91
C ILE A 240 -0.48 17.93 -14.43
N LYS A 241 -0.30 16.94 -13.56
CA LYS A 241 -0.14 15.53 -13.96
C LYS A 241 -1.22 14.71 -13.31
N ALA A 242 -1.68 13.68 -14.02
CA ALA A 242 -2.52 12.63 -13.46
C ALA A 242 -2.13 11.28 -14.07
N THR A 243 -1.83 10.30 -13.24
CA THR A 243 -1.47 8.94 -13.65
C THR A 243 -2.32 7.91 -12.93
N TYR A 244 -2.52 6.77 -13.60
CA TYR A 244 -3.40 5.69 -13.16
C TYR A 244 -2.64 4.37 -13.11
N ASP A 245 -3.07 3.48 -12.23
CA ASP A 245 -2.52 2.13 -12.14
C ASP A 245 -3.11 1.21 -13.22
N SER A 246 -2.72 -0.06 -13.21
CA SER A 246 -3.26 -1.07 -14.13
C SER A 246 -4.75 -1.38 -13.95
N ASN A 247 -5.33 -1.00 -12.81
CA ASN A 247 -6.75 -1.12 -12.51
C ASN A 247 -7.53 0.13 -12.94
N GLY A 248 -6.84 1.17 -13.43
CA GLY A 248 -7.46 2.44 -13.80
C GLY A 248 -7.81 3.30 -12.59
N LEU A 249 -7.20 3.07 -11.43
CA LEU A 249 -7.35 3.94 -10.26
C LEU A 249 -6.29 5.03 -10.31
N LEU A 250 -6.66 6.26 -9.96
CA LEU A 250 -5.72 7.38 -9.89
C LEU A 250 -4.61 7.04 -8.88
N SER A 251 -3.38 6.96 -9.36
CA SER A 251 -2.19 6.69 -8.55
C SER A 251 -1.57 7.97 -8.03
N TYR A 252 -1.49 9.00 -8.89
CA TYR A 252 -0.87 10.28 -8.57
C TYR A 252 -1.50 11.41 -9.37
N TYR A 253 -1.75 12.52 -8.70
CA TYR A 253 -2.08 13.80 -9.31
C TYR A 253 -1.18 14.88 -8.71
N SER A 254 -0.64 15.79 -9.51
CA SER A 254 0.09 16.96 -9.00
C SER A 254 -0.37 18.25 -9.67
N PHE A 255 -0.37 19.34 -8.90
CA PHE A 255 -0.47 20.70 -9.41
C PHE A 255 0.81 21.46 -9.09
N GLU A 256 1.59 21.79 -10.12
CA GLU A 256 2.90 22.43 -10.02
C GLU A 256 2.86 23.87 -10.55
N TYR A 257 3.49 24.80 -9.80
CA TYR A 257 3.76 26.17 -10.23
C TYR A 257 5.27 26.44 -10.20
N GLY A 258 5.87 26.53 -11.39
CA GLY A 258 7.31 26.48 -11.57
C GLY A 258 7.87 25.11 -11.17
N SER A 259 8.86 25.10 -10.28
CA SER A 259 9.43 23.88 -9.72
C SER A 259 8.75 23.42 -8.42
N SER A 260 7.70 24.11 -7.97
CA SER A 260 7.06 23.84 -6.68
C SER A 260 5.75 23.09 -6.90
N ILE A 261 5.54 22.02 -6.15
CA ILE A 261 4.23 21.35 -6.05
C ILE A 261 3.40 22.17 -5.07
N LEU A 262 2.24 22.66 -5.52
CA LEU A 262 1.29 23.39 -4.67
C LEU A 262 0.41 22.42 -3.89
N CYS A 263 -0.05 21.38 -4.57
CA CYS A 263 -0.76 20.26 -3.99
C CYS A 263 -0.57 19.02 -4.84
N ASP A 264 -0.74 17.86 -4.21
CA ASP A 264 -0.86 16.59 -4.92
C ASP A 264 -1.93 15.71 -4.27
N VAL A 265 -2.37 14.71 -5.02
CA VAL A 265 -3.27 13.67 -4.53
C VAL A 265 -2.62 12.32 -4.78
N THR A 266 -2.42 11.56 -3.71
CA THR A 266 -1.79 10.23 -3.75
C THR A 266 -2.79 9.18 -3.30
N ARG A 267 -2.60 7.93 -3.73
CA ARG A 267 -3.23 6.80 -3.05
C ARG A 267 -2.87 6.79 -1.57
N TRP A 268 -3.82 6.38 -0.74
CA TRP A 268 -3.66 6.29 0.71
C TRP A 268 -4.15 4.92 1.19
N ASP A 269 -3.56 4.46 2.29
CA ASP A 269 -4.07 3.38 3.11
C ASP A 269 -3.92 3.75 4.58
N SER A 270 -5.03 3.79 5.29
CA SER A 270 -5.09 4.06 6.73
C SER A 270 -5.09 2.79 7.59
N ASP A 271 -5.32 1.63 6.98
CA ASP A 271 -5.46 0.38 7.70
C ASP A 271 -4.09 -0.30 7.81
N ALA A 272 -3.59 -0.48 9.03
CA ALA A 272 -2.35 -1.20 9.24
C ALA A 272 -2.51 -2.71 9.02
N PRO A 273 -1.45 -3.42 8.58
CA PRO A 273 -1.47 -4.87 8.50
C PRO A 273 -1.85 -5.51 9.84
N ILE A 274 -2.68 -6.55 9.80
CA ILE A 274 -3.10 -7.26 11.01
C ILE A 274 -2.45 -8.65 11.02
N ILE A 275 -1.58 -8.91 11.98
CA ILE A 275 -1.02 -10.24 12.21
C ILE A 275 -2.11 -11.11 12.85
N THR A 276 -2.55 -12.13 12.13
CA THR A 276 -3.64 -13.05 12.55
C THR A 276 -3.11 -14.37 13.09
N VAL A 277 -1.90 -14.76 12.70
CA VAL A 277 -1.18 -15.93 13.22
C VAL A 277 0.27 -15.54 13.47
N SER A 278 0.74 -15.80 14.69
CA SER A 278 2.16 -15.74 15.06
C SER A 278 2.61 -17.07 15.68
N PRO A 279 3.87 -17.49 15.46
CA PRO A 279 4.42 -18.68 16.09
C PRO A 279 4.79 -18.38 17.55
N SER A 280 4.78 -19.41 18.39
CA SER A 280 5.21 -19.26 19.79
C SER A 280 6.73 -19.34 19.94
N ASP A 281 7.25 -18.71 21.00
CA ASP A 281 8.62 -18.93 21.46
C ASP A 281 8.91 -20.42 21.63
N ALA A 282 10.12 -20.83 21.27
CA ALA A 282 10.52 -22.24 21.28
C ALA A 282 11.89 -22.44 21.89
N THR A 283 12.06 -23.54 22.62
CA THR A 283 13.34 -24.00 23.14
C THR A 283 13.66 -25.38 22.60
N VAL A 284 14.81 -25.55 21.98
CA VAL A 284 15.23 -26.79 21.32
C VAL A 284 16.59 -27.28 21.83
N ALA A 285 16.87 -28.57 21.62
CA ALA A 285 18.20 -29.13 21.88
C ALA A 285 19.22 -28.61 20.85
N ASN A 286 20.52 -28.59 21.18
CA ASN A 286 21.61 -28.13 20.29
C ASN A 286 21.70 -28.88 18.94
N ASN A 287 21.07 -30.04 18.82
CA ASN A 287 21.07 -30.90 17.64
C ASN A 287 19.72 -30.93 16.92
N TYR A 288 18.91 -29.88 17.07
CA TYR A 288 17.66 -29.75 16.32
C TYR A 288 17.91 -29.77 14.81
N ILE A 289 16.88 -30.18 14.07
CA ILE A 289 16.86 -30.14 12.61
C ILE A 289 15.49 -29.64 12.14
N GLY A 290 15.48 -28.87 11.04
CA GLY A 290 14.27 -28.57 10.28
C GLY A 290 13.21 -27.77 11.06
N GLN A 291 13.63 -26.84 11.91
CA GLN A 291 12.70 -25.93 12.59
C GLN A 291 12.31 -24.78 11.66
N ASN A 292 11.10 -24.27 11.83
CA ASN A 292 10.59 -23.12 11.07
C ASN A 292 9.68 -22.25 11.93
N LEU A 293 9.50 -21.02 11.46
CA LEU A 293 8.56 -20.03 11.98
C LEU A 293 7.53 -19.75 10.89
N SER A 294 6.27 -19.59 11.28
CA SER A 294 5.19 -19.28 10.34
C SER A 294 4.31 -18.17 10.89
N TRP A 295 4.16 -17.11 10.10
CA TRP A 295 3.27 -15.98 10.38
C TRP A 295 2.19 -15.90 9.31
N THR A 296 1.06 -15.31 9.66
CA THR A 296 0.03 -14.91 8.70
C THR A 296 -0.47 -13.53 9.08
N ALA A 297 -0.51 -12.64 8.11
CA ALA A 297 -1.08 -11.31 8.24
C ALA A 297 -2.18 -11.09 7.21
N THR A 298 -3.06 -10.14 7.46
CA THR A 298 -4.11 -9.70 6.53
C THR A 298 -4.05 -8.18 6.40
N ASP A 299 -4.15 -7.72 5.17
CA ASP A 299 -4.25 -6.31 4.79
C ASP A 299 -4.98 -6.22 3.44
N ALA A 300 -5.64 -5.10 3.14
CA ALA A 300 -6.32 -4.90 1.86
C ALA A 300 -5.32 -4.61 0.72
N ASN A 301 -4.19 -3.97 1.04
CA ASN A 301 -3.17 -3.54 0.12
C ASN A 301 -1.77 -4.00 0.63
N PRO A 302 -1.46 -5.31 0.61
CA PRO A 302 -0.17 -5.82 1.08
C PRO A 302 0.98 -5.45 0.14
N ASP A 303 2.11 -4.96 0.67
CA ASP A 303 3.34 -4.73 -0.10
C ASP A 303 4.41 -5.77 0.22
N THR A 304 5.22 -5.53 1.26
CA THR A 304 6.41 -6.32 1.57
C THR A 304 6.50 -6.72 3.04
N TYR A 305 7.25 -7.77 3.32
CA TYR A 305 7.68 -8.13 4.66
C TYR A 305 9.21 -8.26 4.73
N THR A 306 9.76 -8.07 5.92
CA THR A 306 11.17 -8.34 6.23
C THR A 306 11.27 -9.23 7.47
N ILE A 307 12.37 -9.97 7.59
CA ILE A 307 12.70 -10.69 8.83
C ILE A 307 14.11 -10.32 9.26
N THR A 308 14.26 -9.88 10.51
CA THR A 308 15.56 -9.61 11.13
C THR A 308 15.86 -10.58 12.26
N LEU A 309 17.15 -10.85 12.46
CA LEU A 309 17.70 -11.65 13.55
C LEU A 309 18.48 -10.73 14.50
N ASN A 310 18.16 -10.82 15.79
CA ASN A 310 18.77 -10.06 16.88
C ASN A 310 18.80 -8.54 16.59
N GLY A 311 17.71 -8.03 15.98
CA GLY A 311 17.46 -6.61 15.69
C GLY A 311 18.38 -5.95 14.66
N THR A 312 19.36 -6.65 14.09
CA THR A 312 20.38 -6.04 13.23
C THR A 312 20.65 -6.80 11.94
N THR A 313 20.46 -8.12 11.93
CA THR A 313 20.80 -8.95 10.77
C THR A 313 19.56 -9.24 9.95
N THR A 314 19.41 -8.66 8.77
CA THR A 314 18.33 -9.01 7.84
C THR A 314 18.54 -10.42 7.30
N VAL A 315 17.64 -11.35 7.64
CA VAL A 315 17.65 -12.74 7.16
C VAL A 315 16.66 -12.97 6.03
N VAL A 316 15.62 -12.14 5.93
CA VAL A 316 14.76 -12.03 4.75
C VAL A 316 14.65 -10.55 4.37
N PRO A 317 15.14 -10.14 3.19
CA PRO A 317 14.98 -8.76 2.71
C PRO A 317 13.51 -8.49 2.34
N ALA A 318 13.20 -7.24 1.97
CA ALA A 318 11.86 -6.86 1.54
C ALA A 318 11.36 -7.81 0.44
N THR A 319 10.34 -8.59 0.78
CA THR A 319 9.77 -9.65 -0.06
C THR A 319 8.26 -9.47 -0.07
N THR A 320 7.62 -9.66 -1.22
CA THR A 320 6.17 -9.46 -1.31
C THR A 320 5.42 -10.50 -0.47
N TRP A 321 4.30 -10.07 0.13
CA TRP A 321 3.40 -10.97 0.84
C TRP A 321 1.99 -10.90 0.25
N THR A 322 1.18 -11.90 0.57
CA THR A 322 -0.21 -11.97 0.14
C THR A 322 -1.10 -11.99 1.37
N SER A 323 -2.13 -11.15 1.38
CA SER A 323 -3.11 -11.11 2.47
C SER A 323 -3.70 -12.49 2.76
N GLY A 324 -3.65 -12.91 4.02
CA GLY A 324 -4.07 -14.24 4.47
C GLY A 324 -3.13 -15.40 4.08
N GLY A 325 -2.04 -15.12 3.37
CA GLY A 325 -1.00 -16.09 3.00
C GLY A 325 0.00 -16.31 4.14
N ALA A 326 0.43 -17.56 4.32
CA ALA A 326 1.42 -17.91 5.32
C ALA A 326 2.84 -17.55 4.85
N VAL A 327 3.55 -16.75 5.63
CA VAL A 327 4.99 -16.50 5.49
C VAL A 327 5.73 -17.53 6.34
N THR A 328 6.61 -18.32 5.71
CA THR A 328 7.38 -19.36 6.40
C THR A 328 8.88 -19.06 6.32
N TYR A 329 9.54 -19.03 7.47
CA TYR A 329 11.00 -18.91 7.56
C TYR A 329 11.60 -20.19 8.14
N ASN A 330 12.50 -20.82 7.39
CA ASN A 330 13.22 -22.01 7.87
C ASN A 330 14.42 -21.56 8.69
N ILE A 331 14.47 -21.97 9.96
CA ILE A 331 15.58 -21.67 10.86
C ILE A 331 16.78 -22.52 10.42
N PRO A 332 17.97 -21.92 10.15
CA PRO A 332 19.15 -22.68 9.81
C PRO A 332 19.57 -23.63 10.93
N ASP A 333 19.88 -24.88 10.60
CA ASP A 333 20.42 -25.83 11.59
C ASP A 333 21.79 -25.36 12.12
N GLY A 334 22.11 -25.75 13.36
CA GLY A 334 23.46 -25.51 13.92
C GLY A 334 23.70 -24.10 14.48
N LEU A 335 22.64 -23.35 14.81
CA LEU A 335 22.78 -22.11 15.59
C LEU A 335 23.49 -22.37 16.92
N ALA A 336 24.29 -21.41 17.37
CA ALA A 336 24.96 -21.48 18.67
C ALA A 336 23.94 -21.50 19.82
N ALA A 337 24.33 -22.10 20.96
CA ALA A 337 23.52 -22.09 22.16
C ALA A 337 23.23 -20.66 22.64
N GLY A 338 21.98 -20.40 23.05
CA GLY A 338 21.50 -19.07 23.41
C GLY A 338 20.15 -18.73 22.76
N ALA A 339 19.67 -17.52 23.05
CA ALA A 339 18.45 -16.97 22.47
C ALA A 339 18.74 -16.27 21.14
N HIS A 340 17.91 -16.57 20.14
CA HIS A 340 17.89 -15.95 18.82
C HIS A 340 16.54 -15.30 18.63
N THR A 341 16.50 -13.98 18.55
CA THR A 341 15.26 -13.20 18.43
C THR A 341 15.00 -12.92 16.96
N TYR A 342 13.91 -13.45 16.43
CA TYR A 342 13.43 -13.17 15.08
C TYR A 342 12.31 -12.15 15.15
N GLU A 343 12.41 -11.07 14.37
CA GLU A 343 11.37 -10.06 14.23
C GLU A 343 10.93 -10.03 12.77
N ILE A 344 9.64 -10.27 12.54
CA ILE A 344 9.02 -10.04 11.23
C ILE A 344 8.36 -8.67 11.25
N THR A 345 8.46 -7.94 10.15
CA THR A 345 7.73 -6.68 9.93
C THR A 345 7.01 -6.79 8.60
N PHE A 346 5.67 -6.74 8.65
CA PHE A 346 4.79 -6.59 7.50
C PHE A 346 4.59 -5.10 7.23
N THR A 347 4.62 -4.73 5.96
CA THR A 347 4.41 -3.37 5.43
C THR A 347 3.31 -3.44 4.36
N ASP A 348 2.40 -2.47 4.38
CA ASP A 348 1.37 -2.28 3.35
C ASP A 348 1.87 -1.45 2.16
N GLU A 349 1.06 -1.38 1.10
CA GLU A 349 1.29 -0.51 -0.04
C GLU A 349 1.29 0.95 0.42
N TRP A 350 2.05 1.79 -0.30
CA TRP A 350 2.26 3.20 0.04
C TRP A 350 3.00 3.45 1.37
N GLY A 351 3.44 2.37 2.05
CA GLY A 351 4.58 2.33 2.96
C GLY A 351 4.38 3.07 4.28
N ALA A 352 3.14 3.38 4.65
CA ALA A 352 2.81 4.16 5.82
C ALA A 352 2.58 3.29 7.06
N ASN A 353 2.02 2.08 6.89
CA ASN A 353 1.65 1.25 8.04
C ASN A 353 2.45 -0.04 8.10
N THR A 354 2.75 -0.45 9.33
CA THR A 354 3.49 -1.68 9.59
C THR A 354 2.89 -2.43 10.77
N ALA A 355 3.06 -3.74 10.77
CA ALA A 355 2.86 -4.57 11.93
C ALA A 355 4.01 -5.54 12.10
N SER A 356 4.49 -5.67 13.33
CA SER A 356 5.62 -6.52 13.66
C SER A 356 5.29 -7.52 14.75
N ASP A 357 5.93 -8.68 14.68
CA ASP A 357 5.88 -9.72 15.69
C ASP A 357 7.30 -10.24 15.96
N THR A 358 7.56 -10.59 17.22
CA THR A 358 8.88 -11.03 17.69
C THR A 358 8.78 -12.39 18.35
N VAL A 359 9.67 -13.30 17.95
CA VAL A 359 9.71 -14.68 18.41
C VAL A 359 11.11 -15.01 18.91
N VAL A 360 11.20 -15.60 20.10
CA VAL A 360 12.46 -16.04 20.70
C VAL A 360 12.66 -17.53 20.48
N PHE A 361 13.70 -17.87 19.73
CA PHE A 361 14.14 -19.24 19.52
C PHE A 361 15.39 -19.53 20.34
N THR A 362 15.28 -20.38 21.36
CA THR A 362 16.36 -20.71 22.29
C THR A 362 16.97 -22.07 21.98
N VAL A 363 18.28 -22.09 21.75
CA VAL A 363 19.05 -23.33 21.58
C VAL A 363 19.73 -23.68 22.89
N ASN A 364 19.40 -24.82 23.46
CA ASN A 364 20.05 -25.34 24.67
C ASN A 364 21.53 -25.66 24.40
N PRO A 365 22.42 -25.52 25.41
CA PRO A 365 23.81 -25.96 25.27
C PRO A 365 23.90 -27.46 24.98
N ALA A 366 24.99 -27.87 24.32
CA ALA A 366 25.30 -29.27 24.16
C ALA A 366 25.42 -29.94 25.55
N PRO A 367 24.93 -31.18 25.71
CA PRO A 367 25.11 -31.90 26.95
C PRO A 367 26.60 -32.01 27.27
N GLU A 368 26.97 -31.71 28.53
CA GLU A 368 28.34 -31.92 28.99
C GLU A 368 28.75 -33.38 28.73
N PRO A 369 30.00 -33.65 28.31
CA PRO A 369 30.47 -35.01 28.17
C PRO A 369 30.27 -35.74 29.49
N ALA A 370 29.61 -36.90 29.45
CA ALA A 370 29.43 -37.71 30.65
C ALA A 370 30.80 -37.94 31.31
N ALA A 371 30.94 -37.54 32.57
CA ALA A 371 32.14 -37.82 33.35
C ALA A 371 32.37 -39.34 33.28
N ILE A 372 33.52 -39.75 32.73
CA ILE A 372 33.90 -41.17 32.69
C ILE A 372 34.09 -41.61 34.15
N PRO A 373 33.24 -42.48 34.70
CA PRO A 373 33.35 -42.88 36.10
C PRO A 373 34.72 -43.55 36.31
N GLY A 374 35.55 -42.97 37.18
CA GLY A 374 36.91 -43.47 37.47
C GLY A 374 38.06 -42.69 36.80
N PHE A 375 37.78 -41.66 36.01
CA PHE A 375 38.77 -40.72 35.47
C PHE A 375 38.77 -39.35 36.17
N GLU A 376 38.37 -39.33 37.44
CA GLU A 376 38.47 -38.11 38.26
C GLU A 376 39.95 -37.67 38.31
N PRO A 377 40.28 -36.39 38.07
CA PRO A 377 41.67 -35.90 38.06
C PRO A 377 42.44 -36.28 39.32
N LEU A 378 41.75 -36.31 40.47
CA LEU A 378 42.30 -36.70 41.76
C LEU A 378 42.65 -38.21 41.85
N ILE A 379 41.89 -39.08 41.19
CA ILE A 379 42.16 -40.54 41.17
C ILE A 379 43.39 -40.82 40.30
N VAL A 380 43.52 -40.17 39.14
CA VAL A 380 44.68 -40.33 38.25
C VAL A 380 45.97 -39.82 38.91
N ILE A 381 45.91 -38.67 39.60
CA ILE A 381 47.03 -38.15 40.39
C ILE A 381 47.37 -39.09 41.57
N GLY A 382 46.35 -39.68 42.21
CA GLY A 382 46.53 -40.66 43.28
C GLY A 382 47.27 -41.94 42.81
N ILE A 383 46.86 -42.51 41.68
CA ILE A 383 47.47 -43.75 41.14
C ILE A 383 48.91 -43.49 40.69
N THR A 384 49.16 -42.37 40.02
CA THR A 384 50.52 -41.98 39.59
C THR A 384 51.42 -41.64 40.78
N GLY A 385 50.91 -40.93 41.78
CA GLY A 385 51.63 -40.66 43.03
C GLY A 385 52.02 -41.92 43.80
N ILE A 386 51.10 -42.88 43.94
CA ILE A 386 51.37 -44.17 44.60
C ILE A 386 52.41 -44.98 43.81
N ALA A 387 52.33 -45.00 42.48
CA ALA A 387 53.30 -45.69 41.63
C ALA A 387 54.72 -45.09 41.78
N ILE A 388 54.83 -43.76 41.84
CA ILE A 388 56.12 -43.06 42.04
C ILE A 388 56.69 -43.36 43.43
N ILE A 389 55.87 -43.31 44.49
CA ILE A 389 56.30 -43.65 45.85
C ILE A 389 56.74 -45.12 45.92
N GLY A 390 56.00 -46.03 45.29
CA GLY A 390 56.37 -47.43 45.16
C GLY A 390 57.73 -47.61 44.48
N LEU A 391 57.96 -46.92 43.36
CA LEU A 391 59.22 -46.98 42.61
C LEU A 391 60.42 -46.45 43.43
N ILE A 392 60.22 -45.35 44.17
CA ILE A 392 61.22 -44.76 45.06
C ILE A 392 61.57 -45.74 46.19
N THR A 393 60.56 -46.39 46.77
CA THR A 393 60.74 -47.35 47.88
C THR A 393 61.50 -48.59 47.42
N VAL A 394 61.20 -49.11 46.23
CA VAL A 394 61.93 -50.22 45.61
C VAL A 394 63.39 -49.85 45.31
N ARG A 395 63.65 -48.63 44.78
CA ARG A 395 65.02 -48.14 44.55
C ARG A 395 65.81 -48.00 45.86
N LYS A 396 65.21 -47.46 46.93
CA LYS A 396 65.85 -47.38 48.26
C LYS A 396 66.17 -48.78 48.83
N LYS A 397 65.25 -49.75 48.70
CA LYS A 397 65.46 -51.13 49.15
C LYS A 397 66.57 -51.85 48.39
N LYS A 398 66.71 -51.62 47.07
CA LYS A 398 67.85 -52.12 46.29
C LYS A 398 69.17 -51.49 46.73
N ARG A 399 69.22 -50.16 46.94
CA ARG A 399 70.44 -49.44 47.36
C ARG A 399 70.95 -49.86 48.75
N ASN A 400 70.04 -50.15 49.69
CA ASN A 400 70.42 -50.61 51.03
C ASN A 400 70.88 -52.08 51.08
N ARG A 401 70.59 -52.90 50.07
CA ARG A 401 71.09 -54.28 49.98
C ARG A 401 72.51 -54.36 49.41
N THR A 402 73.01 -53.31 48.76
CA THR A 402 74.34 -53.31 48.12
C THR A 402 75.46 -52.78 49.04
N ILE A 403 75.15 -52.34 50.26
CA ILE A 403 76.14 -51.87 51.25
C ILE A 403 76.17 -52.83 52.44
N LYS A 404 76.68 -54.04 52.20
CA LYS A 404 77.20 -54.96 53.22
C LYS A 404 78.25 -55.83 52.55
N ILE A 405 79.45 -55.27 52.38
CA ILE A 405 80.71 -56.02 52.31
C ILE A 405 81.73 -55.19 53.08
#